data_AF-A0AAV3Y449-F1
#
_entry.id   AF-A0AAV3Y449-F1
#
_cell.length_a   1.000
_cell.length_b   1.000
_cell.length_c   1.000
_cell.angle_alpha   90.00
_cell.angle_beta   90.00
_cell.angle_gamma   90.00
#
_symmetry.space_group_name_H-M   'P 1'
#
loop_
_entity.id
_entity.type
_entity.pdbx_description
1 polymer ?
#
loop_
_entity_poly.entity_id
_entity_poly.type
_entity_poly.pdbx_seq_one_letter_code
_entity_poly.pdbx_strand_id
1 'polypeptide(L)'
;MYPSDLSNLAQSHWCFGLVKSLFRRTEVNCLDNIVRVIEKSSEGNKAHFCGNEKGEIFVKMFDWTLFHSNTFRKIKDNKKYHFQLTEGSSVVKMKEFSDSEEVLQTMLISQLPEHAMPESRAPKGLDLKRQWYLYDEMRICCRGRKFQRCCPHASLYETDCSKQNRSTGRCD
;
A
#
# COMPACT_ATOMS: atom_id res chain seq x y z
N MET A 1 -24.06 -13.86 9.26
CA MET A 1 -25.05 -12.77 9.29
C MET A 1 -24.36 -11.53 8.73
N TYR A 2 -24.53 -11.28 7.43
CA TYR A 2 -23.99 -10.08 6.79
C TYR A 2 -24.88 -8.88 7.15
N PRO A 3 -24.32 -7.71 7.48
CA PRO A 3 -25.14 -6.53 7.73
C PRO A 3 -25.90 -6.17 6.45
N SER A 4 -27.22 -6.26 6.51
CA SER A 4 -28.19 -5.98 5.45
C SER A 4 -28.44 -4.47 5.31
N ASP A 5 -27.37 -3.67 5.23
CA ASP A 5 -27.46 -2.21 5.12
C ASP A 5 -26.81 -1.75 3.81
N LEU A 6 -27.55 -1.89 2.72
CA LEU A 6 -27.21 -1.32 1.40
C LEU A 6 -27.21 0.23 1.41
N SER A 7 -27.67 0.84 2.51
CA SER A 7 -27.63 2.29 2.77
C SER A 7 -26.20 2.84 2.95
N ASN A 8 -25.25 2.01 3.40
CA ASN A 8 -23.85 2.40 3.60
C ASN A 8 -22.99 2.32 2.33
N LEU A 9 -23.39 1.54 1.32
CA LEU A 9 -22.57 1.38 0.11
C LEU A 9 -22.59 2.65 -0.76
N ALA A 10 -23.73 3.36 -0.79
CA ALA A 10 -23.90 4.61 -1.53
C ALA A 10 -23.22 5.83 -0.89
N GLN A 11 -22.94 5.79 0.43
CA GLN A 11 -22.26 6.89 1.12
C GLN A 11 -20.77 7.00 0.74
N SER A 12 -20.12 5.87 0.44
CA SER A 12 -18.67 5.81 0.24
C SER A 12 -18.14 6.66 -0.93
N HIS A 13 -18.86 6.68 -2.07
CA HIS A 13 -18.44 7.40 -3.27
C HIS A 13 -18.63 8.91 -3.15
N TRP A 14 -19.68 9.36 -2.48
CA TRP A 14 -19.94 10.79 -2.28
C TRP A 14 -18.97 11.43 -1.29
N CYS A 15 -18.70 10.75 -0.18
CA CYS A 15 -17.79 11.24 0.88
C CYS A 15 -16.36 11.45 0.37
N PHE A 16 -15.87 10.66 -0.60
CA PHE A 16 -14.56 10.90 -1.23
C PHE A 16 -14.52 12.20 -2.05
N GLY A 17 -15.62 12.55 -2.72
CA GLY A 17 -15.75 13.82 -3.44
C GLY A 17 -15.57 15.04 -2.53
N LEU A 18 -16.09 14.95 -1.29
CA LEU A 18 -15.95 15.98 -0.27
C LEU A 18 -14.49 16.11 0.22
N VAL A 19 -13.79 14.98 0.42
CA VAL A 19 -12.34 14.98 0.72
C VAL A 19 -11.58 15.72 -0.37
N LYS A 20 -11.81 15.39 -1.63
CA LYS A 20 -11.12 16.01 -2.78
C LYS A 20 -11.41 17.52 -2.87
N SER A 21 -12.66 17.92 -2.65
CA SER A 21 -13.08 19.32 -2.65
C SER A 21 -12.36 20.12 -1.56
N LEU A 22 -12.34 19.59 -0.33
CA LEU A 22 -11.69 20.24 0.81
C LEU A 22 -10.17 20.27 0.64
N PHE A 23 -9.57 19.16 0.20
CA PHE A 23 -8.13 19.04 -0.06
C PHE A 23 -7.62 20.12 -1.02
N ARG A 24 -8.35 20.39 -2.12
CA ARG A 24 -7.98 21.43 -3.10
C ARG A 24 -7.95 22.84 -2.53
N ARG A 25 -8.63 23.09 -1.41
CA ARG A 25 -8.75 24.40 -0.75
C ARG A 25 -7.96 24.48 0.55
N THR A 26 -7.31 23.40 0.97
CA THR A 26 -6.55 23.33 2.22
C THR A 26 -5.08 23.10 1.96
N GLU A 27 -4.24 23.76 2.74
CA GLU A 27 -2.80 23.54 2.68
C GLU A 27 -2.41 22.27 3.45
N VAL A 28 -1.83 21.31 2.75
CA VAL A 28 -1.50 19.98 3.30
C VAL A 28 -0.01 19.72 3.16
N ASN A 29 0.72 19.83 4.28
CA ASN A 29 2.18 19.72 4.31
C ASN A 29 2.68 18.49 5.09
N CYS A 30 1.80 17.72 5.74
CA CYS A 30 2.16 16.59 6.60
C CYS A 30 0.98 15.63 6.77
N LEU A 31 1.23 14.43 7.32
CA LEU A 31 0.17 13.44 7.50
C LEU A 31 -0.97 13.94 8.42
N ASP A 32 -0.65 14.70 9.47
CA ASP A 32 -1.66 15.30 10.36
C ASP A 32 -2.63 16.22 9.61
N ASN A 33 -2.14 16.93 8.58
CA ASN A 33 -2.99 17.81 7.78
C ASN A 33 -3.95 16.98 6.91
N ILE A 34 -3.49 15.83 6.39
CA ILE A 34 -4.35 14.90 5.62
C ILE A 34 -5.46 14.35 6.52
N VAL A 35 -5.12 13.90 7.73
CA VAL A 35 -6.09 13.41 8.72
C VAL A 35 -7.17 14.46 8.98
N ARG A 36 -6.77 15.71 9.22
CA ARG A 36 -7.71 16.82 9.41
C ARG A 36 -8.62 17.05 8.20
N VAL A 37 -8.10 16.93 6.99
CA VAL A 37 -8.93 17.07 5.78
C VAL A 37 -9.93 15.93 5.66
N ILE A 38 -9.52 14.70 5.95
CA ILE A 38 -10.40 13.53 5.90
C ILE A 38 -11.53 13.71 6.93
N GLU A 39 -11.20 13.94 8.19
CA GLU A 39 -12.19 14.03 9.28
C GLU A 39 -13.12 15.25 9.14
N LYS A 40 -12.62 16.40 8.64
CA LYS A 40 -13.45 17.59 8.45
C LYS A 40 -14.31 17.56 7.19
N SER A 41 -14.05 16.65 6.26
CA SER A 41 -14.78 16.61 4.99
C SER A 41 -16.20 16.06 5.13
N SER A 42 -16.44 15.14 6.07
CA SER A 42 -17.73 14.50 6.33
C SER A 42 -17.67 13.69 7.62
N GLU A 43 -18.79 13.59 8.35
CA GLU A 43 -18.91 12.76 9.56
C GLU A 43 -18.67 11.26 9.29
N GLY A 44 -18.91 10.81 8.05
CA GLY A 44 -18.67 9.42 7.64
C GLY A 44 -17.20 9.08 7.36
N ASN A 45 -16.32 10.08 7.24
CA ASN A 45 -14.91 9.89 6.92
C ASN A 45 -14.07 9.79 8.19
N LYS A 46 -13.45 8.62 8.40
CA LYS A 46 -12.53 8.38 9.53
C LYS A 46 -11.13 8.08 9.01
N ALA A 47 -10.15 8.83 9.49
CA ALA A 47 -8.77 8.59 9.13
C ALA A 47 -8.11 7.62 10.11
N HIS A 48 -7.26 6.73 9.60
CA HIS A 48 -6.41 5.87 10.40
C HIS A 48 -4.97 5.95 9.88
N PHE A 49 -4.02 6.08 10.80
CA PHE A 49 -2.61 6.02 10.45
C PHE A 49 -2.19 4.56 10.21
N CYS A 50 -1.54 4.30 9.08
CA CYS A 50 -0.84 3.03 8.85
C CYS A 50 0.56 3.02 9.48
N GLY A 51 1.11 4.19 9.76
CA GLY A 51 2.39 4.43 10.40
C GLY A 51 2.59 5.94 10.61
N ASN A 52 3.76 6.32 11.13
CA ASN A 52 4.09 7.72 11.37
C ASN A 52 5.36 8.18 10.65
N GLU A 53 5.63 9.48 10.71
CA GLU A 53 6.78 10.13 10.06
C GLU A 53 8.12 9.76 10.73
N LYS A 54 8.10 9.06 11.87
CA LYS A 54 9.29 8.54 12.57
C LYS A 54 9.63 7.09 12.18
N GLY A 55 8.83 6.47 11.32
CA GLY A 55 9.03 5.09 10.87
C GLY A 55 8.34 4.02 11.73
N GLU A 56 7.52 4.42 12.71
CA GLU A 56 6.67 3.47 13.43
C GLU A 56 5.55 2.96 12.51
N ILE A 57 5.29 1.65 12.55
CA ILE A 57 4.30 0.98 11.72
C ILE A 57 3.16 0.52 12.62
N PHE A 58 1.96 1.01 12.37
CA PHE A 58 0.75 0.62 13.12
C PHE A 58 0.02 -0.54 12.46
N VAL A 59 0.03 -0.57 11.12
CA VAL A 59 -0.62 -1.63 10.33
C VAL A 59 0.46 -2.50 9.69
N LYS A 60 0.57 -3.73 10.18
CA LYS A 60 1.50 -4.73 9.66
C LYS A 60 1.11 -5.10 8.22
N MET A 61 2.07 -5.04 7.31
CA MET A 61 1.92 -5.58 5.97
C MET A 61 2.48 -6.99 5.90
N PHE A 62 1.91 -7.82 5.03
CA PHE A 62 2.25 -9.22 4.87
C PHE A 62 2.39 -9.57 3.38
N ASP A 63 3.38 -10.40 3.05
CA ASP A 63 3.57 -10.89 1.69
C ASP A 63 2.80 -12.20 1.49
N TRP A 64 1.50 -12.08 1.22
CA TRP A 64 0.64 -13.22 0.90
C TRP A 64 1.07 -13.95 -0.37
N THR A 65 1.73 -13.27 -1.30
CA THR A 65 2.18 -13.89 -2.56
C THR A 65 3.32 -14.86 -2.29
N LEU A 66 4.31 -14.45 -1.50
CA LEU A 66 5.40 -15.34 -1.09
C LEU A 66 4.88 -16.46 -0.19
N PHE A 67 4.02 -16.14 0.78
CA PHE A 67 3.46 -17.11 1.71
C PHE A 67 2.73 -18.26 1.01
N HIS A 68 1.94 -17.93 -0.01
CA HIS A 68 1.17 -18.91 -0.78
C HIS A 68 1.92 -19.51 -1.98
N SER A 69 3.15 -19.07 -2.26
CA SER A 69 3.93 -19.53 -3.42
C SER A 69 4.24 -21.02 -3.39
N ASN A 70 4.40 -21.60 -2.20
CA ASN A 70 4.67 -23.02 -2.02
C ASN A 70 3.38 -23.87 -1.98
N THR A 71 2.25 -23.25 -1.69
CA THR A 71 0.96 -23.94 -1.55
C THR A 71 0.15 -23.94 -2.83
N PHE A 72 0.20 -22.85 -3.59
CA PHE A 72 -0.63 -22.64 -4.77
C PHE A 72 0.17 -22.45 -6.05
N ARG A 73 -0.35 -23.02 -7.14
CA ARG A 73 0.17 -22.82 -8.48
C ARG A 73 -0.22 -21.46 -9.02
N LYS A 74 0.76 -20.69 -9.45
CA LYS A 74 0.52 -19.43 -10.17
C LYS A 74 -0.06 -19.71 -11.56
N ILE A 75 -1.14 -19.02 -11.90
CA ILE A 75 -1.72 -19.02 -13.26
C ILE A 75 -0.93 -18.00 -14.09
N LYS A 76 -0.37 -18.44 -15.21
CA LYS A 76 0.29 -17.55 -16.19
C LYS A 76 -0.77 -16.79 -16.97
N ASP A 77 -0.48 -15.55 -17.35
CA ASP A 77 -1.38 -14.72 -18.18
C ASP A 77 -2.82 -14.61 -17.66
N ASN A 78 -2.99 -14.44 -16.33
CA ASN A 78 -4.29 -14.42 -15.67
C ASN A 78 -5.29 -13.36 -16.20
N LYS A 79 -4.84 -12.37 -16.97
CA LYS A 79 -5.71 -11.35 -17.59
C LYS A 79 -6.44 -11.85 -18.84
N LYS A 80 -5.97 -12.95 -19.46
CA LYS A 80 -6.56 -13.48 -20.69
C LYS A 80 -7.73 -14.42 -20.42
N TYR A 81 -7.82 -14.98 -19.22
CA TYR A 81 -8.76 -16.05 -18.92
C TYR A 81 -9.95 -15.56 -18.09
N HIS A 82 -11.13 -16.07 -18.42
CA HIS A 82 -12.29 -16.14 -17.56
C HIS A 82 -12.17 -17.36 -16.64
N PHE A 83 -12.33 -17.15 -15.34
CA PHE A 83 -12.21 -18.20 -14.32
C PHE A 83 -13.57 -18.66 -13.84
N GLN A 84 -13.75 -19.98 -13.76
CA GLN A 84 -14.84 -20.59 -13.02
C GLN A 84 -14.27 -21.43 -11.88
N LEU A 85 -14.66 -21.07 -10.66
CA LEU A 85 -14.31 -21.79 -9.45
C LEU A 85 -15.55 -22.54 -8.95
N THR A 86 -15.37 -23.81 -8.61
CA THR A 86 -16.40 -24.62 -7.97
C THR A 86 -16.03 -24.77 -6.50
N GLU A 87 -17.02 -24.58 -5.62
CA GLU A 87 -16.82 -24.76 -4.18
C GLU A 87 -16.33 -26.17 -3.86
N GLY A 88 -15.33 -26.28 -2.99
CA GLY A 88 -14.69 -27.56 -2.63
C GLY A 88 -13.75 -28.15 -3.70
N SER A 89 -13.68 -27.56 -4.89
CA SER A 89 -12.74 -28.01 -5.94
C SER A 89 -11.38 -27.35 -5.80
N SER A 90 -10.31 -28.15 -5.93
CA SER A 90 -8.94 -27.67 -6.08
C SER A 90 -8.58 -27.32 -7.52
N VAL A 91 -9.51 -27.51 -8.47
CA VAL A 91 -9.33 -27.28 -9.90
C VAL A 91 -10.07 -26.03 -10.32
N VAL A 92 -9.37 -25.14 -11.01
CA VAL A 92 -9.93 -23.95 -11.65
C VAL A 92 -10.11 -24.23 -13.13
N LYS A 93 -11.30 -23.91 -13.64
CA LYS A 93 -11.64 -23.95 -15.05
C LYS A 93 -11.36 -22.59 -15.67
N MET A 94 -10.66 -22.56 -16.80
CA MET A 94 -10.21 -21.34 -17.46
C MET A 94 -10.61 -21.36 -18.93
N LYS A 95 -11.12 -20.24 -19.45
CA LYS A 95 -11.44 -20.04 -20.87
C LYS A 95 -10.95 -18.68 -21.32
N GLU A 96 -10.35 -18.56 -22.49
CA GLU A 96 -9.89 -17.27 -23.02
C GLU A 96 -11.06 -16.41 -23.52
N PHE A 97 -11.99 -17.05 -24.23
CA PHE A 97 -13.25 -16.49 -24.71
C PHE A 97 -14.41 -17.45 -24.41
N SER A 98 -15.66 -17.02 -24.58
CA SER A 98 -16.84 -17.86 -24.33
C SER A 98 -16.81 -19.19 -25.11
N ASP A 99 -16.26 -19.14 -26.32
CA ASP A 99 -16.28 -20.23 -27.29
C ASP A 99 -14.95 -20.99 -27.33
N SER A 100 -13.97 -20.55 -26.53
CA SER A 100 -12.66 -21.20 -26.44
C SER A 100 -12.70 -22.49 -25.63
N GLU A 101 -11.69 -23.33 -25.85
CA GLU A 101 -11.51 -24.57 -25.12
C GLU A 101 -11.28 -24.33 -23.62
N GLU A 102 -11.83 -25.22 -22.79
CA GLU A 102 -11.70 -25.15 -21.35
C GLU A 102 -10.37 -25.74 -20.89
N VAL A 103 -9.52 -24.91 -20.30
CA VAL A 103 -8.25 -25.32 -19.69
C VAL A 103 -8.47 -25.54 -18.20
N LEU A 104 -8.12 -26.73 -17.71
CA LEU A 104 -8.19 -27.07 -16.29
C LEU A 104 -6.82 -26.92 -15.64
N GLN A 105 -6.78 -26.27 -14.48
CA GLN A 105 -5.56 -26.20 -13.67
C GLN A 105 -5.84 -26.52 -12.21
N THR A 106 -5.16 -27.54 -11.69
CA THR A 106 -5.10 -27.82 -10.25
C THR A 106 -4.26 -26.75 -9.55
N MET A 107 -4.87 -26.08 -8.57
CA MET A 107 -4.27 -24.96 -7.85
C MET A 107 -3.44 -25.40 -6.66
N LEU A 108 -3.89 -26.40 -5.89
CA LEU A 108 -3.19 -26.87 -4.71
C LEU A 108 -1.99 -27.74 -5.09
N ILE A 109 -0.79 -27.37 -4.63
CA ILE A 109 0.45 -28.14 -4.84
C ILE A 109 0.88 -28.86 -3.55
N SER A 110 0.65 -28.24 -2.40
CA SER A 110 0.99 -28.79 -1.08
C SER A 110 -0.18 -28.67 -0.11
N GLN A 111 -0.07 -29.31 1.05
CA GLN A 111 -0.99 -29.07 2.16
C GLN A 111 -1.01 -27.58 2.54
N LEU A 112 -2.20 -27.11 2.92
CA LEU A 112 -2.37 -25.76 3.45
C LEU A 112 -1.63 -25.67 4.80
N PRO A 113 -0.89 -24.60 5.06
CA PRO A 113 -0.28 -24.42 6.37
C PRO A 113 -1.37 -24.15 7.41
N GLU A 114 -1.44 -25.01 8.42
CA GLU A 114 -2.44 -24.92 9.49
C GLU A 114 -2.12 -23.76 10.43
N HIS A 115 -3.05 -22.80 10.55
CA HIS A 115 -2.96 -21.61 11.42
C HIS A 115 -1.70 -20.73 11.24
N ALA A 116 -0.95 -20.85 10.14
CA ALA A 116 0.24 -20.05 9.92
C ALA A 116 -0.11 -18.64 9.40
N MET A 117 0.61 -17.63 9.90
CA MET A 117 0.54 -16.26 9.43
C MET A 117 1.86 -15.89 8.75
N PRO A 118 1.85 -15.21 7.58
CA PRO A 118 3.06 -14.71 6.96
C PRO A 118 3.87 -13.81 7.89
N GLU A 119 5.18 -13.77 7.69
CA GLU A 119 6.05 -12.80 8.36
C GLU A 119 5.66 -11.37 7.95
N SER A 120 5.63 -10.47 8.94
CA SER A 120 5.33 -9.07 8.67
C SER A 120 6.53 -8.43 7.96
N ARG A 121 6.24 -7.70 6.88
CA ARG A 121 7.23 -6.91 6.17
C ARG A 121 7.07 -5.43 6.48
N ALA A 122 8.17 -4.81 6.88
CA ALA A 122 8.25 -3.35 6.95
C ALA A 122 8.21 -2.77 5.53
N PRO A 123 7.50 -1.65 5.29
CA PRO A 123 7.60 -0.93 4.04
C PRO A 123 9.05 -0.48 3.84
N LYS A 124 9.56 -0.68 2.62
CA LYS A 124 10.85 -0.11 2.24
C LYS A 124 10.73 1.41 2.34
N GLY A 125 11.64 2.03 3.10
CA GLY A 125 11.73 3.48 3.18
C GLY A 125 12.04 4.12 1.82
N LEU A 126 12.08 5.45 1.80
CA LEU A 126 12.47 6.20 0.61
C LEU A 126 13.94 5.92 0.28
N ASP A 127 14.23 5.67 -1.00
CA ASP A 127 15.61 5.59 -1.47
C ASP A 127 16.31 6.96 -1.40
N LEU A 128 17.64 6.96 -1.42
CA LEU A 128 18.46 8.17 -1.29
C LEU A 128 18.12 9.22 -2.37
N LYS A 129 17.83 8.77 -3.59
CA LYS A 129 17.45 9.66 -4.71
C LYS A 129 16.15 10.40 -4.41
N ARG A 130 15.14 9.70 -3.88
CA ARG A 130 13.86 10.29 -3.46
C ARG A 130 14.02 11.20 -2.26
N GLN A 131 14.89 10.87 -1.31
CA GLN A 131 15.18 11.74 -0.18
C GLN A 131 15.75 13.09 -0.64
N TRP A 132 16.75 13.06 -1.53
CA TRP A 132 17.31 14.28 -2.13
C TRP A 132 16.28 15.05 -2.95
N TYR A 133 15.48 14.35 -3.78
CA TYR A 133 14.40 15.01 -4.52
C TYR A 133 13.41 15.75 -3.61
N LEU A 134 13.01 15.16 -2.48
CA LEU A 134 12.14 15.84 -1.52
C LEU A 134 12.83 17.05 -0.90
N TYR A 135 14.12 16.93 -0.59
CA TYR A 135 14.91 17.98 0.03
C TYR A 135 15.17 19.18 -0.90
N ASP A 136 15.59 18.92 -2.14
CA ASP A 136 15.99 19.96 -3.11
C ASP A 136 14.77 20.57 -3.81
N GLU A 137 13.84 19.75 -4.27
CA GLU A 137 12.77 20.19 -5.17
C GLU A 137 11.46 20.48 -4.45
N MET A 138 11.07 19.66 -3.48
CA MET A 138 9.74 19.76 -2.84
C MET A 138 9.74 20.62 -1.58
N ARG A 139 10.91 20.95 -1.04
CA ARG A 139 11.04 21.72 0.19
C ARG A 139 10.48 23.14 0.05
N ILE A 140 10.57 23.74 -1.14
CA ILE A 140 9.97 25.06 -1.41
C ILE A 140 8.43 25.04 -1.31
N CYS A 141 7.80 23.90 -1.55
CA CYS A 141 6.36 23.71 -1.39
C CYS A 141 5.96 23.56 0.08
N CYS A 142 6.89 23.19 0.97
CA CYS A 142 6.63 22.97 2.39
C CYS A 142 6.74 24.30 3.16
N ARG A 143 5.61 24.97 3.41
CA ARG A 143 5.63 26.22 4.18
C ARG A 143 5.87 25.99 5.68
N GLY A 144 6.55 26.97 6.29
CA GLY A 144 6.85 27.00 7.73
C GLY A 144 7.86 25.93 8.15
N ARG A 145 7.95 25.61 9.45
CA ARG A 145 8.95 24.65 9.98
C ARG A 145 8.66 23.17 9.66
N LYS A 146 7.64 22.86 8.86
CA LYS A 146 7.24 21.47 8.55
C LYS A 146 8.18 20.76 7.58
N PHE A 147 9.01 21.49 6.82
CA PHE A 147 9.98 20.89 5.92
C PHE A 147 11.00 19.99 6.63
N GLN A 148 11.37 20.28 7.89
CA GLN A 148 12.36 19.47 8.62
C GLN A 148 11.87 18.05 8.87
N ARG A 149 10.55 17.85 8.85
CA ARG A 149 9.90 16.58 9.13
C ARG A 149 9.51 15.84 7.84
N CYS A 150 9.06 16.57 6.82
CA CYS A 150 8.53 15.98 5.59
C CYS A 150 9.57 15.92 4.46
N CYS A 151 10.58 16.79 4.50
CA CYS A 151 11.66 16.88 3.52
C CYS A 151 13.02 17.11 4.23
N PRO A 152 13.43 16.22 5.15
CA PRO A 152 14.71 16.32 5.83
C PRO A 152 15.89 16.10 4.88
N HIS A 153 17.06 16.61 5.26
CA HIS A 153 18.32 16.33 4.57
C HIS A 153 18.64 14.83 4.70
N ALA A 154 19.14 14.21 3.62
CA ALA A 154 19.38 12.77 3.57
C ALA A 154 20.38 12.27 4.63
N SER A 155 21.35 13.10 5.04
CA SER A 155 22.30 12.75 6.12
C SER A 155 21.65 12.49 7.48
N LEU A 156 20.38 12.87 7.69
CA LEU A 156 19.64 12.60 8.92
C LEU A 156 19.16 11.15 9.05
N TYR A 157 19.31 10.33 7.99
CA TYR A 157 19.01 8.89 8.01
C TYR A 157 20.27 8.02 8.13
N GLU A 158 21.47 8.60 8.28
CA GLU A 158 22.70 7.88 8.55
C GLU A 158 22.80 7.49 10.04
N THR A 159 21.90 6.63 10.49
CA THR A 159 22.19 5.75 11.63
C THR A 159 22.04 4.32 11.12
N ASP A 160 23.15 3.58 11.16
CA ASP A 160 23.36 2.20 10.67
C ASP A 160 23.92 2.04 9.24
N CYS A 161 24.88 2.89 8.84
CA CYS A 161 25.92 2.47 7.89
C CYS A 161 27.31 2.53 8.54
N SER A 162 27.48 1.88 9.69
CA SER A 162 28.82 1.49 10.12
C SER A 162 29.33 0.43 9.14
N LYS A 163 30.34 0.83 8.34
CA LYS A 163 31.09 0.06 7.35
C LYS A 163 30.55 0.15 5.91
N GLN A 164 30.80 1.28 5.25
CA GLN A 164 31.36 1.23 3.91
C GLN A 164 32.24 2.45 3.64
N ASN A 165 33.51 2.17 3.40
CA ASN A 165 34.56 3.15 3.20
C ASN A 165 34.62 3.55 1.72
N ARG A 166 34.73 4.87 1.50
CA ARG A 166 35.43 5.58 0.42
C ARG A 166 34.72 5.86 -0.91
N SER A 167 34.77 7.17 -1.17
CA SER A 167 35.22 7.87 -2.38
C SER A 167 34.11 8.67 -3.08
N THR A 168 34.31 10.00 -3.07
CA THR A 168 33.52 11.05 -3.74
C THR A 168 32.21 11.40 -3.01
N GLY A 169 32.13 12.40 -2.13
CA GLY A 169 32.93 13.62 -1.98
C GLY A 169 32.15 14.84 -2.46
N ARG A 170 31.16 15.29 -1.68
CA ARG A 170 30.94 16.71 -1.30
C ARG A 170 29.70 16.83 -0.43
N CYS A 171 29.92 17.25 0.80
CA CYS A 171 28.98 17.99 1.62
C CYS A 171 29.54 19.41 1.69
N ASP A 172 28.70 20.42 1.46
CA ASP A 172 28.89 21.76 2.02
C ASP A 172 27.93 21.90 3.22
#